data_AF-A0AAP0SA07-F1
#
_entry.id   AF-A0AAP0SA07-F1
#
_cell.length_a   1.000
_cell.length_b   1.000
_cell.length_c   1.000
_cell.angle_alpha   90.00
_cell.angle_beta   90.00
_cell.angle_gamma   90.00
#
_symmetry.space_group_name_H-M   'P 1'
#
loop_
_entity.id
_entity.type
_entity.pdbx_description
1 polymer ?
#
loop_
_entity_poly.entity_id
_entity_poly.type
_entity_poly.pdbx_seq_one_letter_code
_entity_poly.pdbx_strand_id
1 'polypeptide(L)'
;MEMVTTSQQRRGAFERGSFGPFGLLVHADETLSELTPIYFYIAKDTNGYLTTFFCADKSRSSKASSVDKQSYGAEVPVLYDENLSMRLLD
;
A
#
# COMPACT_ATOMS: atom_id res chain seq x y z
N MET A 1 8.77 2.66 29.95
CA MET A 1 8.38 1.62 28.98
C MET A 1 8.36 2.31 27.63
N GLU A 2 9.50 2.24 26.94
CA GLU A 2 9.72 2.95 25.68
C GLU A 2 8.94 2.20 24.60
N MET A 3 7.89 2.82 24.08
CA MET A 3 7.22 2.33 22.88
C MET A 3 8.18 2.61 21.72
N VAL A 4 9.02 1.64 21.39
CA VAL A 4 9.74 1.61 20.13
C VAL A 4 8.69 1.38 19.05
N THR A 5 8.12 2.48 18.55
CA THR A 5 7.47 2.47 17.24
C THR A 5 8.57 2.27 16.21
N THR A 6 8.86 1.01 15.87
CA THR A 6 9.46 0.70 14.57
C THR A 6 8.48 1.20 13.52
N SER A 7 8.68 2.43 13.07
CA SER A 7 8.04 2.98 11.88
C SER A 7 8.53 2.17 10.68
N GLN A 8 7.96 0.99 10.46
CA GLN A 8 7.96 0.38 9.14
C GLN A 8 7.16 1.32 8.24
N GLN A 9 7.90 2.23 7.59
CA GLN A 9 7.38 3.20 6.64
C GLN A 9 6.56 2.43 5.60
N ARG A 10 5.23 2.55 5.67
CA ARG A 10 4.36 2.13 4.57
C ARG A 10 4.73 3.02 3.40
N ARG A 11 5.55 2.50 2.49
CA ARG A 11 5.99 3.24 1.31
C ARG A 11 4.76 3.53 0.47
N GLY A 12 4.62 4.78 0.02
CA GLY A 12 3.52 5.19 -0.84
C GLY A 12 3.55 4.44 -2.17
N ALA A 13 2.44 4.48 -2.91
CA ALA A 13 2.30 3.76 -4.18
C ALA A 13 3.29 4.20 -5.27
N PHE A 14 3.94 5.35 -5.08
CA PHE A 14 4.91 5.93 -6.02
C PHE A 14 6.37 5.68 -5.62
N GLU A 15 6.60 5.06 -4.46
CA GLU A 15 7.92 4.69 -3.98
C GLU A 15 8.21 3.22 -4.25
N ARG A 16 9.18 2.95 -5.12
CA ARG A 16 9.58 1.57 -5.43
C ARG A 16 10.38 0.95 -4.28
N GLY A 17 10.07 -0.30 -3.96
CA GLY A 17 10.86 -1.16 -3.09
C GLY A 17 11.17 -2.49 -3.78
N SER A 18 11.84 -3.39 -3.05
CA SER A 18 12.23 -4.70 -3.59
C SER A 18 11.02 -5.60 -3.89
N PHE A 19 9.95 -5.49 -3.09
CA PHE A 19 8.74 -6.28 -3.22
C PHE A 19 7.51 -5.37 -3.23
N GLY A 20 7.37 -4.64 -4.33
CA GLY A 20 6.24 -3.76 -4.59
C GLY A 20 6.58 -2.28 -4.55
N PRO A 21 5.56 -1.43 -4.66
CA PRO A 21 4.13 -1.77 -4.67
C PRO A 21 3.71 -2.57 -5.91
N PHE A 22 2.83 -3.57 -5.75
CA PHE A 22 2.18 -4.29 -6.85
C PHE A 22 0.69 -4.52 -6.55
N GLY A 23 -0.16 -4.28 -7.55
CA GLY A 23 -1.61 -4.37 -7.38
C GLY A 23 -2.36 -3.70 -8.52
N LEU A 24 -3.43 -2.99 -8.19
CA LEU A 24 -4.36 -2.39 -9.14
C LEU A 24 -4.39 -0.86 -9.00
N LEU A 25 -4.56 -0.19 -10.13
CA LEU A 25 -4.97 1.21 -10.17
C LEU A 25 -6.47 1.23 -10.43
N VAL A 26 -7.23 1.79 -9.50
CA VAL A 26 -8.68 2.00 -9.67
C VAL A 26 -9.00 3.48 -9.70
N HIS A 27 -10.18 3.84 -10.22
CA HIS A 27 -10.60 5.23 -10.37
C HIS A 27 -9.53 6.10 -11.05
N ALA A 28 -8.93 5.57 -12.13
CA ALA A 28 -7.82 6.20 -12.82
C ALA A 28 -8.29 6.86 -14.12
N ASP A 29 -7.83 8.09 -14.38
CA ASP A 29 -8.00 8.74 -15.68
C ASP A 29 -6.95 8.24 -16.69
N GLU A 30 -7.18 8.48 -17.98
CA GLU A 30 -6.29 8.01 -19.05
C GLU A 30 -4.86 8.53 -18.91
N THR A 31 -4.68 9.73 -18.35
CA THR A 31 -3.37 10.35 -18.16
C THR A 31 -2.67 9.91 -16.88
N LEU A 32 -3.33 9.08 -16.05
CA LEU A 32 -2.88 8.69 -14.71
C LEU A 32 -2.52 9.91 -13.84
N SER A 33 -3.25 11.01 -14.04
CA SER A 33 -3.14 12.22 -13.25
C SER A 33 -3.97 12.14 -11.98
N GLU A 34 -5.12 11.47 -12.03
CA GLU A 34 -5.95 11.04 -10.91
C GLU A 34 -6.03 9.51 -10.91
N LEU A 35 -5.74 8.88 -9.78
CA LEU A 35 -5.72 7.42 -9.60
C LEU A 35 -5.71 7.04 -8.12
N THR A 36 -6.30 5.89 -7.80
CA THR A 36 -6.22 5.30 -6.46
C THR A 36 -5.52 3.95 -6.54
N PRO A 37 -4.22 3.88 -6.23
CA PRO A 37 -3.50 2.61 -6.14
C PRO A 37 -3.96 1.77 -4.94
N ILE A 38 -4.33 0.52 -5.18
CA ILE A 38 -4.60 -0.52 -4.18
C ILE A 38 -3.57 -1.64 -4.38
N TYR A 39 -2.72 -1.89 -3.39
CA TYR A 39 -1.53 -2.69 -3.60
C TYR A 39 -1.08 -3.45 -2.37
N PHE A 40 -0.27 -4.49 -2.63
CA PHE A 40 0.56 -5.12 -1.62
C PHE A 40 1.97 -4.53 -1.63
N TYR A 41 2.59 -4.48 -0.44
CA TYR A 41 4.00 -4.16 -0.25
C TYR A 41 4.59 -5.11 0.78
N ILE A 42 5.70 -5.77 0.47
CA ILE A 42 6.35 -6.71 1.40
C ILE A 42 7.64 -6.07 1.93
N ALA A 43 7.65 -5.76 3.22
CA ALA A 43 8.84 -5.27 3.91
C ALA A 43 9.65 -6.46 4.43
N LYS A 44 10.98 -6.36 4.33
CA LYS A 44 11.91 -7.28 4.98
C LYS A 44 12.59 -6.56 6.13
N ASP A 45 12.57 -7.14 7.32
CA ASP A 45 13.29 -6.60 8.48
C ASP A 45 14.77 -7.02 8.48
N THR A 46 15.53 -6.55 9.48
CA THR A 46 16.95 -6.88 9.64
C THR A 46 17.22 -8.34 10.00
N ASN A 47 16.21 -9.04 10.53
CA ASN A 47 16.29 -10.45 10.92
C ASN A 47 15.86 -11.39 9.78
N GLY A 48 15.38 -10.82 8.67
CA GLY A 48 14.92 -11.56 7.50
C GLY A 48 13.44 -11.93 7.51
N TYR A 49 12.66 -11.49 8.51
CA TYR A 49 11.22 -11.66 8.52
C TYR A 49 10.56 -10.76 7.47
N LEU A 50 9.55 -11.32 6.82
CA LEU A 50 8.74 -10.63 5.83
C LEU A 50 7.42 -10.19 6.45
N THR A 51 7.10 -8.91 6.31
CA THR A 51 5.81 -8.33 6.72
C THR A 51 5.09 -7.84 5.48
N THR A 52 3.91 -8.38 5.21
CA THR A 52 3.08 -7.96 4.07
C THR A 52 2.10 -6.89 4.51
N PHE A 53 2.03 -5.81 3.74
CA PHE A 53 1.06 -4.75 3.90
C PHE A 53 0.08 -4.75 2.73
N PHE A 54 -1.20 -4.50 3.01
CA PHE A 54 -2.21 -4.17 2.02
C PHE A 54 -2.63 -2.72 2.20
N CYS A 55 -2.49 -1.93 1.14
CA CYS A 55 -2.57 -0.47 1.19
C CYS A 55 -3.53 0.08 0.14
N ALA A 56 -4.19 1.19 0.49
CA ALA A 56 -4.98 2.02 -0.40
C ALA A 56 -4.42 3.44 -0.36
N ASP A 57 -3.74 3.86 -1.41
CA ASP A 57 -3.12 5.19 -1.50
C ASP A 57 -4.06 6.16 -2.20
N LYS A 58 -4.59 7.14 -1.46
CA LYS A 58 -5.51 8.15 -2.00
C LYS A 58 -4.81 9.47 -2.30
N SER A 59 -3.48 9.56 -2.13
CA SER A 59 -2.73 10.82 -2.29
C SER A 59 -2.95 11.49 -3.65
N ARG A 60 -3.23 10.71 -4.70
CA ARG A 60 -3.53 11.18 -6.06
C ARG A 60 -4.92 10.77 -6.55
N SER A 61 -5.87 10.44 -5.66
CA SER A 61 -7.21 10.00 -6.06
C SER A 61 -8.05 11.10 -6.71
N SER A 62 -7.76 12.36 -6.40
CA SER A 62 -8.41 13.51 -7.02
C SER A 62 -7.52 14.76 -7.06
N LYS A 63 -7.80 15.69 -7.98
CA LYS A 63 -7.25 17.04 -8.03
C LYS A 63 -8.02 18.05 -7.18
N ALA A 64 -9.23 17.72 -6.72
CA ALA A 64 -10.00 18.60 -5.85
C ALA A 64 -9.26 18.88 -4.53
N SER A 65 -9.28 20.12 -4.04
CA SER A 65 -8.54 20.53 -2.83
C SER A 65 -9.29 20.24 -1.52
N SER A 66 -10.62 20.08 -1.58
CA SER A 66 -11.49 19.93 -0.41
C SER A 66 -11.97 18.49 -0.18
N VAL A 67 -11.26 17.50 -0.71
CA VAL A 67 -11.56 16.08 -0.51
C VAL A 67 -10.46 15.42 0.32
N ASP A 68 -10.86 14.50 1.19
CA ASP A 68 -9.91 13.71 1.95
C ASP A 68 -9.18 12.72 1.03
N LYS A 69 -7.86 12.67 1.20
CA LYS A 69 -6.91 11.85 0.42
C LYS A 69 -6.01 11.03 1.32
N GLN A 70 -6.45 10.80 2.56
CA GLN A 70 -5.72 9.97 3.50
C GLN A 70 -5.52 8.56 2.93
N SER A 71 -4.26 8.12 2.94
CA SER A 71 -3.90 6.77 2.55
C SER A 71 -4.07 5.82 3.74
N TYR A 72 -4.60 4.63 3.46
CA TYR A 72 -4.86 3.61 4.46
C TYR A 72 -4.00 2.38 4.19
N GLY A 73 -3.81 1.57 5.21
CA GLY A 73 -3.22 0.25 5.05
C GLY A 73 -3.32 -0.58 6.31
N ALA A 74 -3.01 -1.85 6.19
CA ALA A 74 -2.92 -2.78 7.30
C ALA A 74 -1.84 -3.82 7.02
N GLU A 75 -1.25 -4.36 8.07
CA GLU A 75 -0.52 -5.62 7.95
C GLU A 75 -1.51 -6.74 7.66
N VAL A 76 -1.16 -7.63 6.73
CA VAL A 76 -1.96 -8.80 6.39
C VAL A 76 -1.10 -10.05 6.59
N PRO A 77 -1.53 -11.01 7.42
CA PRO A 77 -0.79 -12.25 7.59
C PRO A 77 -0.90 -13.08 6.31
N VAL A 78 0.22 -13.68 5.91
CA VAL A 78 0.30 -14.57 4.74
C VAL A 78 1.13 -15.78 5.16
N LEU A 79 0.57 -16.98 5.05
CA LEU A 79 1.26 -18.20 5.42
C LEU A 79 2.19 -18.67 4.30
N TYR A 80 3.09 -19.58 4.64
CA TYR A 80 3.96 -20.22 3.65
C TYR A 80 3.10 -20.93 2.59
N ASP A 81 3.46 -20.74 1.32
CA ASP A 81 2.78 -21.31 0.15
C ASP A 81 1.37 -20.75 -0.13
N GLU A 82 0.98 -19.64 0.50
CA GLU A 82 -0.25 -18.92 0.15
C GLU A 82 -0.02 -17.87 -0.94
N ASN A 83 -1.05 -17.69 -1.79
CA ASN A 83 -1.07 -16.63 -2.78
C ASN A 83 -1.71 -15.36 -2.22
N LEU A 84 -1.17 -14.21 -2.64
CA LEU A 84 -1.80 -12.91 -2.39
C LEU A 84 -3.03 -12.76 -3.30
N SER A 85 -4.18 -12.57 -2.68
CA SER A 85 -5.43 -12.25 -3.37
C SER A 85 -6.02 -10.97 -2.83
N MET A 86 -6.62 -10.15 -3.70
CA MET A 86 -7.35 -8.96 -3.30
C MET A 86 -8.72 -8.95 -3.97
N ARG A 87 -9.71 -8.42 -3.25
CA ARG A 87 -11.03 -8.12 -3.79
C ARG A 87 -11.31 -6.66 -3.53
N LEU A 88 -11.67 -5.95 -4.58
CA LEU A 88 -12.07 -4.55 -4.52
C LEU A 88 -13.56 -4.48 -4.88
N LEU A 89 -14.29 -3.63 -4.17
CA LEU A 89 -15.61 -3.20 -4.55
C LEU A 89 -15.56 -1.67 -4.62
N ASP A 90 -15.85 -1.15 -5.80
CA ASP A 90 -15.95 0.27 -6.10
C ASP A 90 -17.39 0.61 -6.49
#